data_AF-A0A1V2ZUZ2-F1
#
_entry.id   AF-A0A1V2ZUZ2-F1
#
_cell.length_a   1.000
_cell.length_b   1.000
_cell.length_c   1.000
_cell.angle_alpha   90.00
_cell.angle_beta   90.00
_cell.angle_gamma   90.00
#
_symmetry.space_group_name_H-M   'P 1'
#
loop_
_entity.id
_entity.type
_entity.pdbx_description
1 polymer ?
#
loop_
_entity_poly.entity_id
_entity_poly.type
_entity_poly.pdbx_seq_one_letter_code
_entity_poly.pdbx_strand_id
1 'polypeptide(L)'
;MPASFAQWAEHYGYDPNSEDAEVDYQRYLDELAALEPVSRDEAEAMLWWNRLTPADRRYWLDRAGSARPADAWQAYQQEAQA
;
A
#
# COMPACT_ATOMS: atom_id res chain seq x y z
N MET A 1 2.35 -15.56 -2.72
CA MET A 1 1.02 -16.19 -2.87
C MET A 1 0.54 -16.54 -1.47
N PRO A 2 -0.59 -15.99 -1.00
CA PRO A 2 -1.15 -16.38 0.29
C PRO A 2 -1.47 -17.89 0.31
N ALA A 3 -1.49 -18.49 1.49
CA ALA A 3 -1.88 -19.89 1.66
C ALA A 3 -3.30 -20.11 1.12
N SER A 4 -3.56 -21.25 0.48
CA SER A 4 -4.93 -21.59 0.06
C SER A 4 -5.85 -21.79 1.26
N PHE A 5 -7.17 -21.63 1.06
CA PHE A 5 -8.17 -21.80 2.12
C PHE A 5 -8.02 -23.13 2.87
N ALA A 6 -7.83 -24.25 2.15
CA ALA A 6 -7.67 -25.57 2.77
C ALA A 6 -6.41 -25.67 3.65
N GLN A 7 -5.30 -25.05 3.23
CA GLN A 7 -4.06 -25.02 4.02
C GLN A 7 -4.18 -24.11 5.23
N TRP A 8 -4.88 -22.98 5.10
CA TRP A 8 -5.19 -22.08 6.21
C TRP A 8 -6.11 -22.78 7.21
N ALA A 9 -7.18 -23.43 6.74
CA ALA A 9 -8.13 -24.14 7.58
C ALA A 9 -7.46 -25.28 8.36
N GLU A 10 -6.63 -26.09 7.69
CA GLU A 10 -5.85 -27.16 8.34
C GLU A 10 -4.87 -26.60 9.39
N HIS A 11 -4.20 -25.48 9.10
CA HIS A 11 -3.24 -24.85 10.01
C HIS A 11 -3.90 -24.33 11.29
N TYR A 12 -5.09 -23.76 11.18
CA TYR A 12 -5.84 -23.19 12.31
C TYR A 12 -6.88 -24.14 12.91
N GLY A 13 -7.02 -25.36 12.37
CA GLY A 13 -7.93 -26.40 12.87
C GLY A 13 -9.41 -26.17 12.52
N TYR A 14 -9.70 -25.40 11.48
CA TYR A 14 -11.06 -25.21 10.96
C TYR A 14 -11.51 -26.38 10.08
N ASP A 15 -12.82 -26.65 10.05
CA ASP A 15 -13.43 -27.50 9.03
C ASP A 15 -13.43 -26.74 7.67
N PRO A 16 -12.79 -27.28 6.62
CA PRO A 16 -12.72 -26.63 5.31
C PRO A 16 -14.06 -26.59 4.55
N ASN A 17 -15.16 -27.13 5.11
CA ASN A 17 -16.50 -27.02 4.55
C ASN A 17 -17.43 -26.13 5.38
N SER A 18 -16.90 -25.46 6.42
CA SER A 18 -17.68 -24.58 7.28
C SER A 18 -17.75 -23.15 6.73
N GLU A 19 -18.95 -22.59 6.68
CA GLU A 19 -19.17 -21.19 6.29
C GLU A 19 -18.48 -20.21 7.26
N ASP A 20 -18.38 -20.55 8.55
CA ASP A 20 -17.66 -19.72 9.54
C ASP A 20 -16.16 -19.65 9.23
N ALA A 21 -15.57 -20.73 8.69
CA ALA A 21 -14.17 -20.77 8.31
C ALA A 21 -13.89 -19.89 7.08
N GLU A 22 -14.82 -19.82 6.12
CA GLU A 22 -14.71 -18.94 4.97
C GLU A 22 -14.71 -17.46 5.37
N VAL A 23 -15.57 -17.08 6.33
CA VAL A 23 -15.64 -15.71 6.85
C VAL A 23 -14.34 -15.31 7.53
N ASP A 24 -13.77 -16.19 8.36
CA ASP A 24 -12.51 -15.89 9.04
C ASP A 24 -11.29 -15.95 8.09
N TYR A 25 -11.31 -16.82 7.07
CA TYR A 25 -10.30 -16.80 6.01
C TYR A 25 -10.35 -15.51 5.20
N GLN A 26 -11.54 -15.01 4.89
CA GLN A 26 -11.70 -13.72 4.22
C GLN A 26 -11.15 -12.58 5.08
N ARG A 27 -11.42 -12.59 6.40
CA ARG A 27 -10.82 -11.62 7.33
C ARG A 27 -9.29 -11.70 7.32
N TYR A 28 -8.72 -12.91 7.34
CA TYR A 28 -7.29 -13.12 7.24
C TYR A 28 -6.70 -12.58 5.93
N LEU A 29 -7.39 -12.76 4.80
CA LEU A 29 -6.96 -12.21 3.52
C LEU A 29 -7.00 -10.68 3.51
N ASP A 30 -8.03 -10.06 4.08
CA ASP A 30 -8.12 -8.60 4.23
C ASP A 30 -7.00 -8.05 5.13
N GLU A 31 -6.68 -8.73 6.23
CA GLU A 31 -5.57 -8.37 7.12
C GLU A 31 -4.21 -8.50 6.40
N LEU A 32 -4.01 -9.57 5.62
CA LEU A 32 -2.82 -9.72 4.78
C LEU A 32 -2.73 -8.65 3.71
N ALA A 33 -3.85 -8.29 3.07
CA ALA A 33 -3.91 -7.22 2.08
C ALA A 33 -3.54 -5.86 2.70
N ALA A 34 -3.97 -5.61 3.94
CA ALA A 34 -3.58 -4.41 4.68
C ALA A 34 -2.09 -4.41 5.09
N LEU A 35 -1.47 -5.58 5.20
CA LEU A 35 -0.04 -5.77 5.46
C LEU A 35 0.79 -5.86 4.19
N GLU A 36 0.18 -5.78 2.99
CA GLU A 36 0.96 -5.82 1.76
C GLU A 36 1.99 -4.68 1.76
N PRO A 37 3.23 -4.99 1.37
CA PRO A 37 4.29 -4.00 1.37
C PRO A 37 3.88 -2.89 0.41
N VAL A 38 3.96 -1.64 0.91
CA VAL A 38 3.87 -0.44 0.06
C VAL A 38 4.72 -0.68 -1.18
N SER A 39 4.18 -0.40 -2.36
CA SER A 39 4.91 -0.64 -3.59
C SER A 39 6.26 0.09 -3.54
N ARG A 40 7.26 -0.41 -4.28
CA ARG A 40 8.58 0.23 -4.29
C ARG A 40 8.51 1.72 -4.64
N ASP A 41 7.64 2.09 -5.60
CA ASP A 41 7.43 3.48 -6.00
C ASP A 41 6.81 4.32 -4.87
N GLU A 42 5.82 3.78 -4.15
CA GLU A 42 5.23 4.47 -2.99
C GLU A 42 6.24 4.63 -1.85
N ALA A 43 7.05 3.63 -1.58
CA ALA A 43 8.11 3.72 -0.58
C ALA A 43 9.17 4.78 -0.97
N GLU A 44 9.56 4.84 -2.24
CA GLU A 44 10.47 5.84 -2.79
C GLU A 44 9.86 7.25 -2.72
N ALA A 45 8.58 7.40 -3.07
CA ALA A 45 7.82 8.65 -2.95
C ALA A 45 7.77 9.15 -1.50
N MET A 46 7.49 8.25 -0.55
CA MET A 46 7.48 8.58 0.88
C MET A 46 8.85 9.00 1.39
N LEU A 47 9.92 8.30 0.99
CA LEU A 47 11.29 8.66 1.38
C LEU A 47 11.71 10.01 0.80
N TRP A 48 11.38 10.28 -0.46
CA TRP A 48 11.58 11.58 -1.08
C TRP A 48 10.83 12.68 -0.33
N TRP A 49 9.53 12.50 -0.11
CA TRP A 49 8.69 13.47 0.59
C TRP A 49 9.17 13.78 2.01
N ASN A 50 9.66 12.76 2.73
CA ASN A 50 10.20 12.89 4.08
C ASN A 50 11.53 13.65 4.14
N ARG A 51 12.30 13.69 3.03
CA ARG A 51 13.55 14.46 2.95
C ARG A 51 13.35 15.94 2.62
N LEU A 52 12.20 16.31 2.07
CA LEU A 52 11.90 17.69 1.69
C LEU A 52 11.64 18.59 2.90
N THR A 53 12.08 19.84 2.82
CA THR A 53 11.68 20.88 3.80
C THR A 53 10.22 21.28 3.58
N PRO A 54 9.56 21.95 4.55
CA PRO A 54 8.19 22.46 4.35
C PRO A 54 8.06 23.41 3.14
N ALA A 55 9.10 24.20 2.85
CA ALA A 55 9.13 25.09 1.69
C ALA A 55 9.18 24.31 0.38
N ASP A 56 10.03 23.28 0.30
CA ASP A 56 10.12 22.42 -0.90
C ASP A 56 8.81 21.65 -1.12
N ARG A 57 8.21 21.12 -0.05
CA ARG A 57 6.89 20.48 -0.12
C ARG A 57 5.85 21.44 -0.69
N ARG A 58 5.83 22.69 -0.22
CA ARG A 58 4.88 23.68 -0.73
C ARG A 58 5.11 23.97 -2.21
N TYR A 59 6.35 24.14 -2.63
CA TYR A 59 6.71 24.33 -4.03
C TYR A 59 6.19 23.18 -4.91
N TRP A 60 6.41 21.93 -4.51
CA TRP A 60 5.97 20.78 -5.31
C TRP A 60 4.45 20.61 -5.33
N LEU A 61 3.76 20.93 -4.22
CA LEU A 61 2.30 20.95 -4.17
C LEU A 61 1.72 22.04 -5.08
N ASP A 62 2.28 23.25 -5.06
CA ASP A 62 1.86 24.35 -5.93
C ASP A 62 2.14 24.01 -7.41
N ARG A 63 3.29 23.37 -7.71
CA ARG A 63 3.64 22.93 -9.07
C ARG A 63 2.72 21.82 -9.58
N ALA A 64 2.33 20.89 -8.71
CA ALA A 64 1.34 19.86 -9.04
C ALA A 64 -0.11 20.41 -9.09
N GLY A 65 -0.34 21.64 -8.62
CA GLY A 65 -1.68 22.20 -8.48
C GLY A 65 -2.56 21.39 -7.52
N SER A 66 -1.96 20.69 -6.55
CA SER A 66 -2.64 19.72 -5.68
C SER A 66 -2.14 19.82 -4.24
N ALA A 67 -3.00 19.44 -3.29
CA ALA A 67 -2.64 19.30 -1.88
C ALA A 67 -2.14 17.88 -1.53
N ARG A 68 -2.07 16.96 -2.51
CA ARG A 68 -1.70 15.56 -2.30
C ARG A 68 -0.19 15.34 -2.55
N PRO A 69 0.55 14.74 -1.60
CA PRO A 69 1.97 14.39 -1.80
C PRO A 69 2.24 13.46 -2.98
N ALA A 70 1.30 12.56 -3.31
CA ALA A 70 1.41 11.65 -4.44
C ALA A 70 1.44 12.41 -5.79
N ASP A 71 0.63 13.46 -5.93
CA ASP A 71 0.61 14.29 -7.15
C ASP A 71 1.90 15.12 -7.26
N ALA A 72 2.43 15.58 -6.13
CA ALA A 72 3.74 16.24 -6.06
C ALA A 72 4.90 15.31 -6.48
N TRP A 73 4.85 14.03 -6.11
CA TRP A 73 5.82 13.02 -6.55
C TRP A 73 5.76 12.80 -8.07
N GLN A 74 4.57 12.71 -8.63
CA GLN A 74 4.38 12.60 -10.09
C GLN A 74 4.96 13.82 -10.83
N ALA A 75 4.73 15.03 -10.33
CA ALA A 75 5.31 16.25 -10.91
C ALA A 75 6.86 16.25 -10.85
N TYR A 76 7.44 15.79 -9.74
CA TYR A 76 8.89 15.63 -9.61
C TYR A 76 9.45 14.59 -10.60
N GLN A 77 8.78 13.44 -10.76
CA GLN A 77 9.19 12.41 -11.72
C GLN A 77 9.15 12.92 -13.17
N GLN A 78 8.14 13.72 -13.54
CA GLN A 78 8.05 14.33 -14.86
C GLN A 78 9.19 15.32 -15.12
N GLU A 79 9.59 16.09 -14.11
CA GLU A 79 10.71 17.04 -14.24
C GLU A 79 12.07 16.34 -14.26
N ALA A 80 12.24 15.24 -13.51
CA ALA A 80 13.48 14.46 -13.52
C ALA A 80 13.72 13.69 -14.85
N GLN A 81 12.67 13.50 -15.65
CA GLN A 81 12.71 12.80 -16.95
C GLN A 81 12.77 13.75 -18.16
N ALA A 82 12.68 15.06 -17.95
CA ALA A 82 12.73 16.10 -18.98
C ALA A 82 14.15 16.66 -19.18
#